data_AF-A0AA39H4D9-F1
#
_entry.id   AF-A0AA39H4D9-F1
#
_cell.length_a   1.000
_cell.length_b   1.000
_cell.length_c   1.000
_cell.angle_alpha   90.00
_cell.angle_beta   90.00
_cell.angle_gamma   90.00
#
_symmetry.space_group_name_H-M   'P 1'
#
loop_
_entity.id
_entity.type
_entity.pdbx_description
1 polymer ?
#
loop_
_entity_poly.entity_id
_entity_poly.type
_entity_poly.pdbx_seq_one_letter_code
_entity_poly.pdbx_strand_id
1 'polypeptide(L)'
;MIDFHQKHGREGTIAVTRVGEPSKYGVVVFDENTGRIGRFLEKPQEYGGNKINAGIYVLSPSIFERIHKPTSIEKVIFPVMAGCNNLYAYVLPGFWMDARAFTYVIFARVTKLASGDYIHSDVVVDETAHVGEKRVIGLNVVIGARVRIEDGVCLRNCTVLPDSVIRTHSSLGQNREYECIDDDVAIKEEFYLNRAIVLPRKSISENVPDPHIIM
;
A
#
# COMPACT_ATOMS: atom_id res chain seq x y z
N MET A 1 1.08 21.45 -1.68
CA MET A 1 0.68 21.22 -0.28
C MET A 1 1.01 22.40 0.63
N ILE A 2 2.24 22.93 0.62
CA ILE A 2 2.61 24.11 1.45
C ILE A 2 1.71 25.32 1.16
N ASP A 3 1.50 25.68 -0.11
CA ASP A 3 0.63 26.81 -0.47
C ASP A 3 -0.81 26.62 0.02
N PHE A 4 -1.33 25.39 -0.02
CA PHE A 4 -2.64 25.05 0.50
C PHE A 4 -2.70 25.25 2.02
N HIS A 5 -1.65 24.82 2.75
CA HIS A 5 -1.52 25.02 4.19
C HIS A 5 -1.55 26.50 4.56
N GLN A 6 -0.75 27.30 3.86
CA GLN A 6 -0.68 28.75 4.04
C GLN A 6 -2.03 29.43 3.72
N LYS A 7 -2.74 28.96 2.69
CA LYS A 7 -4.04 29.52 2.27
C LYS A 7 -5.14 29.35 3.32
N HIS A 8 -5.23 28.19 3.97
CA HIS A 8 -6.26 27.99 5.01
C HIS A 8 -5.83 28.55 6.37
N GLY A 9 -4.52 28.73 6.63
CA GLY A 9 -3.99 29.42 7.80
C GLY A 9 -4.31 28.75 9.14
N ARG A 10 -4.42 27.42 9.17
CA ARG A 10 -4.76 26.62 10.36
C ARG A 10 -3.57 25.74 10.76
N GLU A 11 -3.67 25.09 11.91
CA GLU A 11 -2.53 24.40 12.53
C GLU A 11 -2.00 23.20 11.75
N GLY A 12 -2.80 22.53 10.92
CA GLY A 12 -2.33 21.34 10.22
C GLY A 12 -3.00 21.03 8.89
N THR A 13 -2.21 20.46 7.99
CA THR A 13 -2.64 19.83 6.74
C THR A 13 -2.15 18.38 6.71
N ILE A 14 -3.05 17.45 6.41
CA ILE A 14 -2.76 16.03 6.19
C ILE A 14 -2.88 15.73 4.70
N ALA A 15 -1.86 15.12 4.10
CA ALA A 15 -2.00 14.56 2.77
C ALA A 15 -2.88 13.30 2.82
N VAL A 16 -3.84 13.20 1.91
CA VAL A 16 -4.73 12.04 1.82
C VAL A 16 -4.68 11.43 0.42
N THR A 17 -4.79 10.12 0.34
CA THR A 17 -4.89 9.39 -0.94
C THR A 17 -6.14 8.52 -0.96
N ARG A 18 -6.60 8.13 -2.16
CA ARG A 18 -7.71 7.18 -2.32
C ARG A 18 -7.14 5.78 -2.41
N VAL A 19 -7.69 4.85 -1.65
CA VAL A 19 -7.33 3.41 -1.71
C VAL A 19 -8.57 2.54 -1.85
N GLY A 20 -8.42 1.37 -2.47
CA GLY A 20 -9.51 0.39 -2.58
C GLY A 20 -9.90 -0.25 -1.25
N GLU A 21 -8.93 -0.46 -0.35
CA GLU A 21 -9.14 -1.15 0.94
C GLU A 21 -8.62 -0.26 2.10
N PRO A 22 -9.51 0.56 2.72
CA PRO A 22 -9.11 1.55 3.72
C PRO A 22 -8.95 0.99 5.14
N SER A 23 -9.42 -0.23 5.44
CA SER A 23 -9.49 -0.80 6.80
C SER A 23 -8.16 -0.87 7.56
N LYS A 24 -7.03 -0.84 6.84
CA LYS A 24 -5.68 -0.91 7.43
C LYS A 24 -5.10 0.44 7.83
N TYR A 25 -5.78 1.54 7.47
CA TYR A 25 -5.23 2.88 7.53
C TYR A 25 -6.13 3.82 8.34
N GLY A 26 -5.62 5.01 8.64
CA GLY A 26 -6.43 6.10 9.18
C GLY A 26 -7.31 6.70 8.09
N VAL A 27 -8.62 6.54 8.19
CA VAL A 27 -9.60 7.13 7.27
C VAL A 27 -9.87 8.58 7.66
N VAL A 28 -9.83 9.46 6.66
CA VAL A 28 -10.02 10.89 6.83
C VAL A 28 -11.31 11.31 6.14
N VAL A 29 -12.27 11.80 6.94
CA VAL A 29 -13.54 12.33 6.44
C VAL A 29 -13.47 13.84 6.48
N PHE A 30 -13.60 14.47 5.32
CA PHE A 30 -13.45 15.91 5.16
C PHE A 30 -14.45 16.45 4.14
N ASP A 31 -14.70 17.75 4.23
CA ASP A 31 -15.51 18.49 3.27
C ASP A 31 -14.69 18.71 1.99
N GLU A 32 -15.13 18.15 0.85
CA GLU A 32 -14.36 18.21 -0.40
C GLU A 32 -14.26 19.63 -1.00
N ASN A 33 -15.16 20.55 -0.66
CA ASN A 33 -15.13 21.92 -1.18
C ASN A 33 -14.08 22.78 -0.45
N THR A 34 -13.91 22.55 0.85
CA THR A 34 -13.05 23.35 1.73
C THR A 34 -11.76 22.64 2.12
N GLY A 35 -11.73 21.31 2.03
CA GLY A 35 -10.68 20.46 2.57
C GLY A 35 -10.74 20.30 4.09
N ARG A 36 -11.72 20.85 4.80
CA ARG A 36 -11.75 20.81 6.27
C ARG A 36 -12.04 19.39 6.78
N ILE A 37 -11.19 18.87 7.65
CA ILE A 37 -11.38 17.53 8.24
C ILE A 37 -12.41 17.60 9.36
N GLY A 38 -13.48 16.83 9.21
CA GLY A 38 -14.51 16.69 10.25
C GLY A 38 -14.24 15.52 11.18
N ARG A 39 -13.70 14.41 10.67
CA ARG A 39 -13.39 13.21 11.46
C ARG A 39 -12.12 12.51 10.97
N PHE A 40 -11.35 12.01 11.92
CA PHE A 40 -10.21 11.12 11.70
C PHE A 40 -10.52 9.78 12.39
N LEU A 41 -10.51 8.69 11.64
CA LEU A 41 -10.85 7.35 12.11
C LEU A 41 -9.65 6.42 11.92
N GLU A 42 -8.95 6.08 12.99
CA GLU A 42 -7.80 5.17 12.92
C GLU A 42 -8.27 3.71 12.80
N LYS A 43 -7.99 3.05 11.66
CA LYS A 43 -8.30 1.63 11.38
C LYS A 43 -9.74 1.26 11.75
N PRO A 44 -10.74 1.90 11.13
CA PRO A 44 -12.13 1.69 11.51
C PRO A 44 -12.60 0.28 11.14
N GLN A 45 -13.42 -0.31 12.01
CA GLN A 45 -14.08 -1.60 11.75
C GLN A 45 -15.21 -1.45 10.72
N GLU A 46 -15.85 -0.28 10.68
CA GLU A 46 -16.90 0.06 9.73
C GLU A 46 -16.38 0.96 8.60
N TYR A 47 -17.03 0.94 7.45
CA TYR A 47 -16.62 1.77 6.31
C TYR A 47 -16.84 3.26 6.61
N GLY A 48 -15.74 4.01 6.71
CA GLY A 48 -15.75 5.46 6.93
C GLY A 48 -15.46 6.31 5.68
N GLY A 49 -15.16 5.67 4.54
CA GLY A 49 -14.67 6.33 3.32
C GLY A 49 -13.41 5.67 2.76
N ASN A 50 -13.01 6.07 1.56
CA ASN A 50 -11.84 5.51 0.86
C ASN A 50 -10.64 6.47 0.80
N LYS A 51 -10.71 7.61 1.49
CA LYS A 51 -9.61 8.56 1.63
C LYS A 51 -8.86 8.28 2.93
N ILE A 52 -7.59 7.94 2.80
CA ILE A 52 -6.74 7.57 3.93
C ILE A 52 -5.63 8.60 4.14
N ASN A 53 -5.13 8.65 5.37
CA ASN A 53 -3.92 9.36 5.74
C ASN A 53 -2.71 8.78 4.98
N ALA A 54 -2.03 9.63 4.21
CA ALA A 54 -0.87 9.26 3.40
C ALA A 54 0.46 9.34 4.16
N GLY A 55 0.45 9.75 5.44
CA GLY A 55 1.65 9.86 6.28
C GLY A 55 2.50 11.12 6.03
N ILE A 56 1.97 12.11 5.31
CA ILE A 56 2.66 13.37 4.99
C ILE A 56 1.87 14.54 5.60
N TYR A 57 2.57 15.39 6.35
CA TYR A 57 1.96 16.47 7.12
C TYR A 57 2.68 17.79 6.92
N VAL A 58 1.91 18.88 6.88
CA VAL A 58 2.43 20.23 7.09
C VAL A 58 1.77 20.75 8.37
N LEU A 59 2.56 21.00 9.40
CA LEU A 59 2.09 21.38 10.72
C LEU A 59 2.72 22.70 11.15
N SER A 60 1.91 23.58 11.70
CA SER A 60 2.39 24.80 12.35
C SER A 60 3.12 24.46 13.65
N PRO A 61 4.15 25.24 14.04
CA PRO A 61 4.90 25.01 15.29
C PRO A 61 4.04 24.95 16.57
N SER A 62 2.85 25.55 16.57
CA SER A 62 1.88 25.47 17.68
C SER A 62 1.50 24.03 18.06
N ILE A 63 1.71 23.05 17.16
CA ILE A 63 1.51 21.64 17.45
C ILE A 63 2.31 21.16 18.67
N PHE A 64 3.49 21.74 18.92
CA PHE A 64 4.34 21.34 20.04
C PHE A 64 3.68 21.62 21.40
N GLU A 65 2.81 22.63 21.49
CA GLU A 65 2.03 22.92 22.70
C GLU A 65 0.99 21.83 23.02
N ARG A 66 0.65 20.99 22.03
CA ARG A 66 -0.28 19.86 22.21
C ARG A 66 0.44 18.59 22.69
N ILE A 67 1.77 18.55 22.59
CA ILE A 67 2.59 17.37 22.90
C ILE A 67 3.21 17.51 24.29
N HIS A 68 2.60 16.87 25.29
CA HIS A 68 3.07 16.93 26.67
C HIS A 68 3.87 15.69 27.11
N LYS A 69 3.69 14.59 26.37
CA LYS A 69 4.33 13.29 26.62
C LYS A 69 4.46 12.55 25.28
N PRO A 70 5.31 11.51 25.18
CA PRO A 70 5.35 10.65 24.02
C PRO A 70 3.94 10.15 23.68
N THR A 71 3.45 10.51 22.49
CA THR A 71 2.08 10.22 22.07
C THR A 71 2.00 10.01 20.56
N SER A 72 0.97 9.30 20.12
CA SER A 72 0.64 9.19 18.69
C SER A 72 -0.19 10.41 18.28
N ILE A 73 0.32 11.17 17.31
CA ILE A 73 -0.40 12.34 16.77
C ILE A 73 -1.74 11.94 16.16
N GLU A 74 -1.79 10.80 15.46
CA GLU A 74 -2.98 10.28 14.77
C GLU A 74 -4.09 9.83 15.73
N LYS A 75 -3.71 9.25 16.88
CA LYS A 75 -4.68 8.75 17.86
C LYS A 75 -5.14 9.81 18.85
N VAL A 76 -4.27 10.78 19.18
CA VAL A 76 -4.51 11.70 20.29
C VAL A 76 -4.70 13.14 19.83
N ILE A 77 -3.91 13.60 18.86
CA ILE A 77 -3.85 15.02 18.52
C ILE A 77 -4.75 15.37 17.32
N PHE A 78 -4.68 14.61 16.23
CA PHE A 78 -5.50 14.83 15.04
C PHE A 78 -7.01 14.76 15.30
N PRO A 79 -7.55 13.81 16.11
CA PRO A 79 -8.96 13.81 16.44
C PRO A 79 -9.40 15.10 17.15
N VAL A 80 -8.55 15.64 18.05
CA VAL A 80 -8.79 16.90 18.76
C VAL A 80 -8.70 18.09 17.80
N MET A 81 -7.68 18.15 16.95
CA MET A 81 -7.53 19.22 15.95
C MET A 81 -8.68 19.25 14.94
N ALA A 82 -9.16 18.08 14.52
CA ALA A 82 -10.35 17.97 13.67
C ALA A 82 -11.59 18.51 14.39
N GLY A 83 -11.80 18.14 15.66
CA GLY A 83 -12.88 18.69 16.49
C GLY A 83 -12.81 20.21 16.69
N CYS A 84 -11.61 20.80 16.67
CA CYS A 84 -11.38 22.25 16.77
C CYS A 84 -11.32 22.98 15.40
N ASN A 85 -11.61 22.32 14.28
CA ASN A 85 -11.50 22.88 12.92
C ASN A 85 -10.10 23.37 12.52
N ASN A 86 -9.05 22.81 13.12
CA ASN A 86 -7.66 23.22 12.89
C ASN A 86 -6.88 22.26 11.95
N LEU A 87 -7.58 21.32 11.31
CA LEU A 87 -6.99 20.27 10.48
C LEU A 87 -7.67 20.18 9.11
N TYR A 88 -6.88 20.14 8.04
CA TYR A 88 -7.36 20.11 6.66
C TYR A 88 -6.72 18.96 5.88
N ALA A 89 -7.46 18.38 4.95
CA ALA A 89 -7.03 17.32 4.05
C ALA A 89 -6.58 17.93 2.71
N TYR A 90 -5.41 17.53 2.25
CA TYR A 90 -4.89 17.81 0.93
C TYR A 90 -4.87 16.51 0.13
N VAL A 91 -5.69 16.40 -0.92
CA VAL A 91 -5.70 15.20 -1.77
C VAL A 91 -4.40 15.17 -2.57
N LEU A 92 -3.58 14.15 -2.32
CA LEU A 92 -2.32 13.96 -3.03
C LEU A 92 -2.61 13.65 -4.51
N PRO A 93 -2.03 14.40 -5.46
CA PRO A 93 -2.09 14.03 -6.86
C PRO A 93 -1.11 12.88 -7.16
N GLY A 94 -1.51 11.97 -8.04
CA GLY A 94 -0.65 10.89 -8.53
C GLY A 94 -0.62 9.65 -7.65
N PHE A 95 0.49 8.93 -7.70
CA PHE A 95 0.67 7.62 -7.08
C PHE A 95 1.05 7.71 -5.61
N TRP A 96 0.54 6.78 -4.81
CA TRP A 96 0.90 6.60 -3.41
C TRP A 96 1.07 5.12 -3.10
N MET A 97 2.05 4.81 -2.25
CA MET A 97 2.31 3.44 -1.80
C MET A 97 2.72 3.44 -0.33
N ASP A 98 2.25 2.44 0.42
CA ASP A 98 2.68 2.21 1.81
C ASP A 98 4.20 1.96 1.84
N ALA A 99 4.91 2.57 2.78
CA ALA A 99 6.36 2.45 2.92
C ALA A 99 6.84 0.99 3.08
N ARG A 100 6.03 0.11 3.67
CA ARG A 100 6.32 -1.33 3.75
C ARG A 100 6.30 -2.00 2.39
N ALA A 101 5.47 -1.51 1.48
CA ALA A 101 5.46 -1.97 0.10
C ALA A 101 6.59 -1.28 -0.71
N PHE A 102 6.93 -0.03 -0.35
CA PHE A 102 8.04 0.71 -0.95
C PHE A 102 9.42 0.09 -0.67
N THR A 103 9.66 -0.49 0.50
CA THR A 103 10.91 -1.23 0.76
C THR A 103 11.10 -2.34 -0.28
N TYR A 104 10.03 -3.02 -0.63
CA TYR A 104 10.07 -4.05 -1.66
C TYR A 104 10.26 -3.49 -3.07
N VAL A 105 9.71 -2.31 -3.39
CA VAL A 105 10.03 -1.59 -4.63
C VAL A 105 11.52 -1.28 -4.74
N ILE A 106 12.15 -0.82 -3.64
CA ILE A 106 13.60 -0.59 -3.60
C ILE A 106 14.37 -1.89 -3.85
N PHE A 107 14.01 -2.98 -3.18
CA PHE A 107 14.65 -4.28 -3.38
C PHE A 107 14.46 -4.79 -4.81
N ALA A 108 13.26 -4.65 -5.37
CA ALA A 108 12.95 -5.04 -6.74
C ALA A 108 13.58 -4.10 -7.80
N ARG A 109 14.10 -2.93 -7.38
CA ARG A 109 14.72 -1.89 -8.23
C ARG A 109 13.81 -1.34 -9.33
N VAL A 110 12.50 -1.36 -9.10
CA VAL A 110 11.51 -0.94 -10.10
C VAL A 110 11.07 0.48 -9.83
N THR A 111 10.90 1.28 -10.87
CA THR A 111 10.52 2.71 -10.74
C THR A 111 9.30 3.10 -11.57
N LYS A 112 8.74 2.16 -12.35
CA LYS A 112 7.69 2.44 -13.33
C LYS A 112 6.37 1.78 -12.95
N LEU A 113 5.31 2.56 -13.00
CA LEU A 113 3.94 2.06 -12.82
C LEU A 113 3.50 1.33 -14.08
N ALA A 114 2.90 0.16 -13.90
CA ALA A 114 2.33 -0.59 -14.99
C ALA A 114 0.86 -0.21 -15.21
N SER A 115 0.42 -0.26 -16.46
CA SER A 115 -0.96 0.02 -16.88
C SER A 115 -1.41 -0.99 -17.92
N GLY A 116 -2.64 -1.49 -17.84
CA GLY A 116 -3.22 -2.41 -18.81
C GLY A 116 -4.58 -2.97 -18.36
N ASP A 117 -5.28 -3.67 -19.25
CA ASP A 117 -6.69 -4.08 -19.11
C ASP A 117 -7.00 -5.04 -17.94
N TYR A 118 -5.97 -5.49 -17.21
CA TYR A 118 -6.08 -6.41 -16.07
C TYR A 118 -5.16 -6.05 -14.90
N ILE A 119 -4.66 -4.81 -14.91
CA ILE A 119 -3.83 -4.25 -13.85
C ILE A 119 -4.71 -3.30 -13.04
N HIS A 120 -5.14 -3.77 -11.86
CA HIS A 120 -5.81 -2.89 -10.90
C HIS A 120 -4.77 -1.97 -10.25
N SER A 121 -5.20 -0.80 -9.79
CA SER A 121 -4.35 0.32 -9.38
C SER A 121 -3.17 -0.07 -8.46
N ASP A 122 -2.08 0.71 -8.55
CA ASP A 122 -0.90 0.61 -7.70
C ASP A 122 -0.03 -0.64 -7.91
N VAL A 123 0.27 -0.93 -9.18
CA VAL A 123 1.13 -2.03 -9.60
C VAL A 123 2.40 -1.50 -10.26
N VAL A 124 3.53 -2.06 -9.86
CA VAL A 124 4.86 -1.67 -10.31
C VAL A 124 5.53 -2.89 -10.94
N VAL A 125 5.96 -2.78 -12.20
CA VAL A 125 6.52 -3.92 -12.95
C VAL A 125 7.80 -3.48 -13.66
N ASP A 126 8.85 -4.26 -13.50
CA ASP A 126 10.11 -4.08 -14.22
C ASP A 126 9.95 -4.33 -15.71
N GLU A 127 10.63 -3.56 -16.55
CA GLU A 127 10.52 -3.66 -18.01
C GLU A 127 11.03 -5.01 -18.55
N THR A 128 11.90 -5.70 -17.80
CA THR A 128 12.43 -7.03 -18.17
C THR A 128 11.56 -8.18 -17.67
N ALA A 129 10.52 -7.92 -16.88
CA ALA A 129 9.61 -8.94 -16.41
C ALA A 129 8.74 -9.47 -17.57
N HIS A 130 8.57 -10.79 -17.62
CA HIS A 130 7.66 -11.43 -18.54
C HIS A 130 6.40 -11.84 -17.80
N VAL A 131 5.25 -11.36 -18.27
CA VAL A 131 3.97 -11.60 -17.62
C VAL A 131 2.99 -12.11 -18.68
N GLY A 132 2.48 -13.32 -18.48
CA GLY A 132 1.57 -14.03 -19.38
C GLY A 132 0.18 -13.42 -19.52
N GLU A 133 -0.68 -14.04 -20.33
CA GLU A 133 -2.05 -13.62 -20.60
C GLU A 133 -3.04 -14.11 -19.51
N LYS A 134 -4.28 -13.61 -19.55
CA LYS A 134 -5.38 -14.02 -18.64
C LYS A 134 -5.06 -13.91 -17.15
N ARG A 135 -4.20 -12.96 -16.80
CA ARG A 135 -3.78 -12.68 -15.42
C ARG A 135 -4.73 -11.74 -14.70
N VAL A 136 -4.76 -11.84 -13.38
CA VAL A 136 -5.36 -10.81 -12.51
C VAL A 136 -4.27 -10.24 -11.63
N ILE A 137 -3.79 -9.04 -11.93
CA ILE A 137 -2.86 -8.34 -11.04
C ILE A 137 -3.66 -7.29 -10.27
N GLY A 138 -3.90 -7.62 -9.01
CA GLY A 138 -4.61 -6.82 -8.04
C GLY A 138 -3.75 -5.72 -7.43
N LEU A 139 -4.36 -5.04 -6.45
CA LEU A 139 -3.77 -3.91 -5.73
C LEU A 139 -2.42 -4.26 -5.08
N ASN A 140 -1.50 -3.30 -5.08
CA ASN A 140 -0.21 -3.33 -4.38
C ASN A 140 0.69 -4.51 -4.75
N VAL A 141 0.92 -4.70 -6.05
CA VAL A 141 1.82 -5.74 -6.56
C VAL A 141 3.10 -5.11 -7.10
N VAL A 142 4.24 -5.68 -6.71
CA VAL A 142 5.57 -5.30 -7.20
C VAL A 142 6.20 -6.51 -7.88
N ILE A 143 6.61 -6.34 -9.14
CA ILE A 143 7.24 -7.40 -9.95
C ILE A 143 8.63 -6.92 -10.36
N GLY A 144 9.67 -7.56 -9.83
CA GLY A 144 11.07 -7.27 -10.09
C GLY A 144 11.58 -7.75 -11.44
N ALA A 145 12.85 -7.43 -11.71
CA ALA A 145 13.51 -7.73 -12.99
C ALA A 145 13.58 -9.24 -13.30
N ARG A 146 13.40 -9.59 -14.57
CA ARG A 146 13.47 -10.98 -15.09
C ARG A 146 12.50 -11.97 -14.44
N VAL A 147 11.53 -11.49 -13.65
CA VAL A 147 10.46 -12.33 -13.13
C VAL A 147 9.63 -12.88 -14.28
N ARG A 148 9.27 -14.17 -14.19
CA ARG A 148 8.39 -14.84 -15.16
C ARG A 148 7.10 -15.25 -14.47
N ILE A 149 6.00 -14.66 -14.91
CA ILE A 149 4.65 -15.02 -14.48
C ILE A 149 3.95 -15.65 -15.67
N GLU A 150 3.54 -16.91 -15.53
CA GLU A 150 2.81 -17.63 -16.57
C GLU A 150 1.31 -17.27 -16.58
N ASP A 151 0.56 -17.88 -17.50
CA ASP A 151 -0.84 -17.56 -17.76
C ASP A 151 -1.75 -17.93 -16.57
N GLY A 152 -2.82 -17.16 -16.40
CA GLY A 152 -3.84 -17.48 -15.38
C GLY A 152 -3.39 -17.30 -13.93
N VAL A 153 -2.26 -16.62 -13.68
CA VAL A 153 -1.79 -16.30 -12.33
C VAL A 153 -2.55 -15.09 -11.76
N CYS A 154 -2.90 -15.19 -10.48
CA CYS A 154 -3.57 -14.13 -9.73
C CYS A 154 -2.67 -13.60 -8.62
N LEU A 155 -2.28 -12.33 -8.70
CA LEU A 155 -1.40 -11.66 -7.73
C LEU A 155 -2.14 -10.52 -7.04
N ARG A 156 -1.98 -10.37 -5.73
CA ARG A 156 -2.49 -9.22 -4.98
C ARG A 156 -1.63 -9.02 -3.74
N ASN A 157 -1.43 -7.78 -3.28
CA ASN A 157 -0.67 -7.47 -2.07
C ASN A 157 0.66 -8.23 -1.95
N CYS A 158 1.41 -8.42 -3.04
CA CYS A 158 2.60 -9.26 -3.03
C CYS A 158 3.78 -8.60 -3.75
N THR A 159 4.99 -8.92 -3.32
CA THR A 159 6.22 -8.60 -4.04
C THR A 159 6.85 -9.87 -4.56
N VAL A 160 7.24 -9.85 -5.83
CA VAL A 160 8.04 -10.88 -6.46
C VAL A 160 9.39 -10.28 -6.83
N LEU A 161 10.46 -10.72 -6.16
CA LEU A 161 11.82 -10.25 -6.39
C LEU A 161 12.46 -10.92 -7.63
N PRO A 162 13.56 -10.35 -8.14
CA PRO A 162 14.16 -10.77 -9.40
C PRO A 162 14.42 -12.27 -9.57
N ASP A 163 14.42 -12.71 -10.85
CA ASP A 163 14.71 -14.09 -11.28
C ASP A 163 13.70 -15.16 -10.81
N SER A 164 12.65 -14.76 -10.10
CA SER A 164 11.60 -15.68 -9.66
C SER A 164 10.65 -16.10 -10.77
N VAL A 165 10.13 -17.33 -10.67
CA VAL A 165 9.20 -17.92 -11.63
C VAL A 165 7.92 -18.34 -10.90
N ILE A 166 6.79 -17.84 -11.37
CA ILE A 166 5.45 -18.23 -10.91
C ILE A 166 4.74 -18.93 -12.06
N ARG A 167 4.48 -20.22 -11.89
CA ARG A 167 3.83 -21.03 -12.91
C ARG A 167 2.31 -20.89 -12.93
N THR A 168 1.73 -21.37 -14.03
CA THR A 168 0.34 -21.23 -14.43
C THR A 168 -0.64 -21.57 -13.30
N HIS A 169 -1.76 -20.84 -13.23
CA HIS A 169 -2.86 -21.07 -12.27
C HIS A 169 -2.51 -20.91 -10.78
N SER A 170 -1.37 -20.31 -10.45
CA SER A 170 -1.00 -20.01 -9.06
C SER A 170 -1.69 -18.74 -8.56
N SER A 171 -2.00 -18.70 -7.26
CA SER A 171 -2.63 -17.55 -6.60
C SER A 171 -1.83 -17.12 -5.38
N LEU A 172 -1.39 -15.85 -5.38
CA LEU A 172 -0.61 -15.25 -4.31
C LEU A 172 -1.34 -14.03 -3.73
N GLY A 173 -1.25 -13.85 -2.41
CA GLY A 173 -1.67 -12.65 -1.70
C GLY A 173 -3.15 -12.31 -1.83
N GLN A 174 -3.98 -13.37 -1.89
CA GLN A 174 -5.44 -13.25 -1.88
C GLN A 174 -5.97 -12.61 -0.58
N ASN A 175 -5.15 -12.59 0.47
CA ASN A 175 -5.48 -11.96 1.74
C ASN A 175 -5.11 -10.49 1.82
N ARG A 176 -5.56 -9.86 2.91
CA ARG A 176 -5.28 -8.44 3.18
C ARG A 176 -3.81 -8.21 3.52
N GLU A 177 -3.02 -9.18 3.97
CA GLU A 177 -1.63 -8.91 4.37
C GLU A 177 -0.63 -9.09 3.22
N TYR A 178 0.56 -8.48 3.35
CA TYR A 178 1.57 -8.47 2.30
C TYR A 178 2.37 -9.78 2.26
N GLU A 179 2.57 -10.31 1.06
CA GLU A 179 3.44 -11.47 0.79
C GLU A 179 4.74 -11.05 0.09
N CYS A 180 5.82 -11.77 0.38
CA CYS A 180 7.11 -11.51 -0.24
C CYS A 180 7.74 -12.82 -0.75
N ILE A 181 8.04 -12.82 -2.05
CA ILE A 181 8.80 -13.85 -2.73
C ILE A 181 10.17 -13.27 -3.04
N ASP A 182 11.20 -13.80 -2.40
CA ASP A 182 12.58 -13.30 -2.50
C ASP A 182 13.27 -13.78 -3.81
N ASP A 183 14.55 -13.46 -3.99
CA ASP A 183 15.27 -13.70 -5.26
C ASP A 183 15.33 -15.19 -5.65
N ASP A 184 15.17 -15.50 -6.94
CA ASP A 184 15.35 -16.85 -7.50
C ASP A 184 14.43 -17.91 -6.84
N VAL A 185 13.16 -17.59 -6.65
CA VAL A 185 12.16 -18.52 -6.12
C VAL A 185 11.33 -19.12 -7.26
N ALA A 186 11.13 -20.44 -7.20
CA ALA A 186 10.31 -21.17 -8.17
C ALA A 186 9.03 -21.71 -7.52
N ILE A 187 7.89 -21.10 -7.85
CA ILE A 187 6.56 -21.60 -7.48
C ILE A 187 6.07 -22.52 -8.62
N LYS A 188 5.68 -23.74 -8.27
CA LYS A 188 5.14 -24.72 -9.24
C LYS A 188 3.70 -24.35 -9.67
N GLU A 189 3.07 -25.17 -10.50
CA GLU A 189 1.71 -24.93 -11.03
C GLU A 189 0.63 -25.18 -9.96
N GLU A 190 -0.48 -24.42 -10.03
CA GLU A 190 -1.67 -24.59 -9.17
C GLU A 190 -1.43 -24.42 -7.66
N PHE A 191 -0.43 -23.62 -7.27
CA PHE A 191 -0.15 -23.38 -5.85
C PHE A 191 -0.84 -22.12 -5.31
N TYR A 192 -1.22 -22.25 -4.04
CA TYR A 192 -1.78 -21.19 -3.24
C TYR A 192 -0.80 -20.82 -2.12
N LEU A 193 -0.41 -19.55 -2.10
CA LEU A 193 0.36 -18.95 -1.01
C LEU A 193 -0.51 -17.95 -0.26
N ASN A 194 -0.47 -18.06 1.07
CA ASN A 194 -1.14 -17.15 1.97
C ASN A 194 -0.19 -16.65 3.06
N ARG A 195 0.12 -15.35 3.00
CA ARG A 195 1.01 -14.67 3.96
C ARG A 195 2.38 -15.36 4.09
N ALA A 196 2.84 -15.95 3.00
CA ALA A 196 4.14 -16.60 2.94
C ALA A 196 5.26 -15.56 2.73
N ILE A 197 6.37 -15.76 3.44
CA ILE A 197 7.66 -15.13 3.11
C ILE A 197 8.56 -16.25 2.63
N VAL A 198 8.89 -16.27 1.35
CA VAL A 198 9.74 -17.31 0.75
C VAL A 198 11.13 -16.76 0.57
N LEU A 199 12.12 -17.33 1.28
CA LEU A 199 13.52 -16.92 1.19
C LEU A 199 14.15 -17.28 -0.18
N PRO A 200 15.31 -16.69 -0.52
CA PRO A 200 15.91 -16.87 -1.83
C PRO A 200 16.24 -18.32 -2.18
N ARG A 201 16.22 -18.66 -3.47
CA ARG A 201 16.65 -19.96 -4.00
C ARG A 201 15.84 -21.14 -3.47
N LYS A 202 14.54 -20.93 -3.28
CA LYS A 202 13.59 -21.94 -2.82
C LYS A 202 12.67 -22.36 -3.93
N SER A 203 12.20 -23.60 -3.86
CA SER A 203 11.11 -24.06 -4.70
C SER A 203 9.93 -24.46 -3.82
N ILE A 204 8.76 -23.91 -4.12
CA ILE A 204 7.52 -24.24 -3.45
C ILE A 204 6.85 -25.38 -4.21
N SER A 205 6.58 -26.47 -3.48
CA SER A 205 5.87 -27.64 -4.01
C SER A 205 4.69 -28.08 -3.16
N GLU A 206 4.30 -27.27 -2.17
CA GLU A 206 3.14 -27.51 -1.32
C GLU A 206 2.37 -26.19 -1.10
N ASN A 207 1.06 -26.31 -0.87
CA ASN A 207 0.22 -25.15 -0.56
C ASN A 207 0.57 -24.61 0.82
N VAL A 208 0.55 -23.29 0.96
CA VAL A 208 0.85 -22.59 2.21
C VAL A 208 -0.40 -21.84 2.63
N PRO A 209 -1.38 -22.53 3.26
CA PRO A 209 -2.65 -21.93 3.63
C PRO A 209 -2.52 -20.99 4.83
N ASP A 210 -1.48 -21.19 5.66
CA ASP A 210 -1.23 -20.45 6.88
C ASP A 210 0.05 -19.60 6.77
N PRO A 211 0.12 -18.44 7.47
CA PRO A 211 1.31 -17.59 7.44
C PRO A 211 2.56 -18.35 7.88
N HIS A 212 3.55 -18.42 7.01
CA HIS A 212 4.78 -19.16 7.27
C HIS A 212 5.99 -18.52 6.58
N ILE A 213 7.15 -18.59 7.24
CA ILE A 213 8.43 -18.22 6.63
C ILE A 213 9.08 -19.50 6.11
N ILE A 214 9.25 -19.59 4.80
CA ILE A 214 9.86 -20.75 4.14
C ILE A 214 11.34 -20.49 4.02
N MET A 215 12.11 -21.18 4.87
CA MET A 215 13.55 -21.00 5.02
C MET A 215 14.39 -21.86 4.11
#